data_AF-A0A7D4BSB7-F1
#
_entry.id   AF-A0A7D4BSB7-F1
#
_cell.length_a   1.000
_cell.length_b   1.000
_cell.length_c   1.000
_cell.angle_alpha   90.00
_cell.angle_beta   90.00
_cell.angle_gamma   90.00
#
_symmetry.space_group_name_H-M   'P 1'
#
loop_
_entity.id
_entity.type
_entity.pdbx_description
1 polymer ?
#
loop_
_entity_poly.entity_id
_entity_poly.type
_entity_poly.pdbx_seq_one_letter_code
_entity_poly.pdbx_strand_id
1 'polypeptide(L)'
;MKVIFYAPGQPPRDISPDGFELPSTPTGFARVTSRVVEELGCPPHLIDVQACGPGFVAYTIADHEGEPNELGMLALAKATGYTYSVEDDDTVICGPVLIVTI
;
A
#
# COMPACT_ATOMS: atom_id res chain seq x y z
N MET A 1 7.63 -7.55 12.01
CA MET A 1 7.13 -7.19 10.68
C MET A 1 5.65 -7.51 10.63
N LYS A 2 4.85 -6.56 10.17
CA LYS A 2 3.41 -6.67 10.03
C LYS A 2 3.02 -6.32 8.60
N VAL A 3 2.09 -7.08 8.04
CA VAL A 3 1.54 -6.81 6.70
C VAL A 3 0.04 -6.69 6.84
N ILE A 4 -0.52 -5.57 6.42
CA ILE A 4 -1.95 -5.30 6.48
C ILE A 4 -2.43 -4.95 5.08
N PHE A 5 -3.49 -5.62 4.67
CA PHE A 5 -4.18 -5.37 3.43
C PHE A 5 -5.51 -4.68 3.69
N TYR A 6 -5.74 -3.61 2.94
CA TYR A 6 -6.96 -2.82 2.98
C TYR A 6 -7.63 -2.98 1.64
N ALA A 7 -8.78 -3.67 1.60
CA ALA A 7 -9.65 -3.68 0.42
C ALA A 7 -10.76 -2.62 0.59
N PRO A 8 -11.18 -1.95 -0.50
CA PRO A 8 -12.30 -1.02 -0.44
C PRO A 8 -13.55 -1.65 0.21
N GLY A 9 -14.20 -0.91 1.10
CA GLY A 9 -15.42 -1.35 1.78
C GLY A 9 -15.27 -2.53 2.76
N GLN A 10 -14.05 -3.04 3.00
CA GLN A 10 -13.81 -4.20 3.86
C GLN A 10 -12.96 -3.86 5.09
N PRO A 11 -13.13 -4.58 6.21
CA PRO A 11 -12.22 -4.47 7.34
C PRO A 11 -10.77 -4.81 6.94
N PRO A 12 -9.76 -4.20 7.59
CA PRO A 12 -8.35 -4.51 7.32
C PRO A 12 -8.05 -5.97 7.64
N ARG A 13 -7.22 -6.60 6.81
CA ARG A 13 -6.82 -8.00 6.96
C ARG A 13 -5.33 -8.09 7.24
N ASP A 14 -4.97 -8.74 8.34
CA ASP A 14 -3.58 -9.12 8.61
C ASP A 14 -3.17 -10.27 7.68
N ILE A 15 -1.99 -10.14 7.07
CA ILE A 15 -1.42 -11.13 6.14
C ILE A 15 -0.10 -11.65 6.72
N SER A 16 0.23 -12.92 6.42
CA SER A 16 1.55 -13.46 6.76
C SER A 16 2.66 -12.58 6.17
N PRO A 17 3.70 -12.24 6.95
CA PRO A 17 4.82 -11.45 6.47
C PRO A 17 5.74 -12.20 5.50
N ASP A 18 5.56 -13.52 5.30
CA ASP A 18 6.41 -14.32 4.43
C ASP A 18 6.38 -13.85 2.97
N GLY A 19 7.58 -13.62 2.38
CA GLY A 19 7.72 -13.15 1.00
C GLY A 19 7.57 -11.63 0.81
N PHE A 20 7.32 -10.88 1.89
CA PHE A 20 7.38 -9.43 1.88
C PHE A 20 8.76 -8.92 2.30
N GLU A 21 9.12 -7.75 1.80
CA GLU A 21 10.38 -7.10 2.09
C GLU A 21 10.13 -5.66 2.53
N LEU A 22 10.93 -5.20 3.50
CA LEU A 22 11.02 -3.78 3.84
C LEU A 22 11.99 -3.07 2.89
N PRO A 23 11.92 -1.73 2.80
CA PRO A 23 12.88 -0.97 2.02
C PRO A 23 14.32 -1.25 2.44
N SER A 24 15.19 -1.37 1.44
CA SER A 24 16.63 -1.55 1.62
C SER A 24 17.21 -0.41 2.46
N THR A 25 17.77 -0.70 3.63
CA THR A 25 18.34 0.32 4.52
C THR A 25 19.43 1.18 3.85
N PRO A 26 20.35 0.61 3.04
CA PRO A 26 21.39 1.40 2.38
C PRO A 26 20.87 2.31 1.26
N THR A 27 19.76 1.96 0.60
CA THR A 27 19.31 2.66 -0.63
C THR A 27 17.95 3.35 -0.49
N GLY A 28 17.17 3.02 0.54
CA GLY A 28 15.79 3.47 0.72
C GLY A 28 14.80 2.88 -0.29
N PHE A 29 15.23 1.99 -1.18
CA PHE A 29 14.38 1.44 -2.23
C PHE A 29 13.55 0.27 -1.73
N ALA A 30 12.24 0.35 -1.95
CA ALA A 30 11.34 -0.78 -1.85
C ALA A 30 11.33 -1.60 -3.15
N ARG A 31 11.07 -2.90 -3.03
CA ARG A 31 10.89 -3.80 -4.17
C ARG A 31 9.43 -4.25 -4.23
N VAL A 32 8.89 -4.39 -5.43
CA VAL A 32 7.62 -5.08 -5.65
C VAL A 32 7.94 -6.58 -5.75
N THR A 33 7.75 -7.32 -4.66
CA THR A 33 8.00 -8.77 -4.64
C THR A 33 6.87 -9.52 -5.35
N SER A 34 7.10 -10.79 -5.69
CA SER A 34 6.03 -11.67 -6.22
C SER A 34 4.84 -11.78 -5.26
N ARG A 35 5.07 -11.65 -3.95
CA ARG A 35 4.02 -11.68 -2.95
C ARG A 35 3.16 -10.42 -2.97
N VAL A 36 3.75 -9.25 -3.22
CA VAL A 36 3.00 -7.99 -3.43
C VAL A 36 2.09 -8.09 -4.65
N VAL A 37 2.60 -8.66 -5.75
CA VAL A 37 1.84 -8.94 -6.99
C VAL A 37 0.65 -9.87 -6.71
N GLU A 38 0.88 -10.94 -5.95
CA GLU A 38 -0.15 -11.92 -5.61
C GLU A 38 -1.28 -11.31 -4.76
N GLU A 39 -0.94 -10.56 -3.70
CA GLU A 39 -1.97 -9.98 -2.82
C GLU A 39 -2.74 -8.84 -3.47
N LEU A 40 -2.08 -8.01 -4.30
CA LEU A 40 -2.77 -6.96 -5.06
C LEU A 40 -3.49 -7.52 -6.29
N GLY A 41 -3.23 -8.77 -6.69
CA GLY A 41 -3.85 -9.40 -7.84
C GLY A 41 -3.57 -8.67 -9.16
N CYS A 42 -2.46 -7.94 -9.25
CA CYS A 42 -2.18 -7.00 -10.33
C CYS A 42 -0.76 -7.19 -10.88
N PRO A 43 -0.52 -7.07 -12.21
CA PRO A 43 0.82 -7.11 -12.77
C PRO A 43 1.78 -6.11 -12.13
N PRO A 44 3.08 -6.45 -11.96
CA PRO A 44 4.02 -5.62 -11.19
C PRO A 44 4.25 -4.21 -11.76
N HIS A 45 4.03 -4.01 -13.06
CA HIS A 45 4.20 -2.70 -13.70
C HIS A 45 3.05 -1.72 -13.43
N LEU A 46 1.94 -2.20 -12.87
CA LEU A 46 0.80 -1.39 -12.45
C LEU A 46 0.79 -1.16 -10.93
N ILE A 47 1.76 -1.72 -10.20
CA ILE A 47 1.86 -1.54 -8.76
C ILE A 47 2.78 -0.36 -8.51
N ASP A 48 2.28 0.64 -7.79
CA ASP A 48 3.07 1.80 -7.38
C ASP A 48 3.50 1.68 -5.92
N VAL A 49 4.66 2.25 -5.62
CA VAL A 49 5.14 2.45 -4.26
C VAL A 49 4.61 3.80 -3.80
N GLN A 50 3.40 3.79 -3.24
CA GLN A 50 2.71 5.00 -2.80
C GLN A 50 3.50 5.80 -1.76
N ALA A 51 4.16 5.09 -0.86
CA ALA A 51 5.02 5.70 0.14
C ALA A 51 6.02 4.67 0.70
N CYS A 52 7.20 5.16 1.07
CA CYS A 52 8.31 4.33 1.52
C CYS A 52 9.16 5.10 2.53
N GLY A 53 9.57 4.44 3.61
CA GLY A 53 10.39 5.03 4.64
C GLY A 53 11.13 3.99 5.48
N PRO A 54 11.93 4.41 6.47
CA PRO A 54 12.65 3.49 7.36
C PRO A 54 11.67 2.56 8.08
N GLY A 55 11.64 1.30 7.66
CA GLY A 55 10.79 0.29 8.27
C GLY A 55 9.33 0.29 7.82
N PHE A 56 9.01 0.95 6.71
CA PHE A 56 7.66 0.88 6.14
C PHE A 56 7.66 1.02 4.62
N VAL A 57 6.74 0.32 3.97
CA VAL A 57 6.38 0.56 2.57
C VAL A 57 4.88 0.35 2.39
N ALA A 58 4.25 1.17 1.56
CA ALA A 58 2.90 0.98 1.11
C ALA A 58 2.85 0.89 -0.42
N TYR A 59 2.02 -0.03 -0.89
CA TYR A 59 1.79 -0.31 -2.30
C TYR A 59 0.33 -0.07 -2.65
N THR A 60 0.10 0.46 -3.84
CA THR A 60 -1.21 0.70 -4.45
C THR A 60 -1.20 0.19 -5.89
N ILE A 61 -2.37 0.12 -6.52
CA ILE A 61 -2.47 -0.08 -7.96
C ILE A 61 -2.59 1.29 -8.61
N ALA A 62 -1.69 1.59 -9.53
CA ALA A 62 -1.67 2.84 -10.29
C ALA A 62 -2.93 2.96 -11.16
N ASP A 63 -3.52 4.16 -11.19
CA ASP A 63 -4.68 4.50 -12.02
C ASP A 63 -5.85 3.50 -11.89
N HIS A 64 -6.09 3.03 -10.66
CA HIS A 64 -7.14 2.06 -10.41
C HIS A 64 -8.52 2.74 -10.43
N GLU A 65 -9.27 2.55 -11.50
CA GLU A 65 -10.69 2.92 -11.57
C GLU A 65 -11.52 1.99 -10.66
N GLY A 66 -11.83 2.44 -9.44
CA GLY A 66 -12.58 1.64 -8.47
C GLY A 66 -13.07 2.45 -7.28
N GLU A 67 -13.55 1.77 -6.25
CA GLU A 67 -14.04 2.44 -5.05
C GLU A 67 -12.88 3.04 -4.22
N PRO A 68 -13.08 4.24 -3.64
CA PRO A 68 -12.12 4.81 -2.71
C PRO A 68 -11.87 3.89 -1.51
N ASN A 69 -10.61 3.82 -1.07
CA ASN A 69 -10.21 3.00 0.05
C ASN A 69 -9.94 3.84 1.29
N GLU A 70 -11.00 4.29 1.95
CA GLU A 70 -10.92 5.19 3.11
C GLU A 70 -10.03 4.65 4.23
N LEU A 71 -10.12 3.36 4.53
CA LEU A 71 -9.30 2.73 5.58
C LEU A 71 -7.83 2.64 5.16
N GLY A 72 -7.55 2.34 3.89
CA GLY A 72 -6.20 2.38 3.33
C GLY A 72 -5.61 3.78 3.36
N MET A 73 -6.39 4.78 2.95
CA MET A 73 -6.01 6.20 3.02
C MET A 73 -5.75 6.66 4.45
N LEU A 74 -6.57 6.27 5.42
CA LEU A 74 -6.36 6.59 6.83
C LEU A 74 -5.06 5.97 7.36
N ALA A 75 -4.77 4.72 6.98
CA ALA A 75 -3.55 4.04 7.37
C ALA A 75 -2.31 4.68 6.75
N LEU A 76 -2.39 5.05 5.46
CA LEU A 76 -1.36 5.82 4.76
C LEU A 76 -1.13 7.18 5.42
N ALA A 77 -2.19 7.94 5.69
CA ALA A 77 -2.10 9.26 6.33
C ALA A 77 -1.38 9.17 7.68
N LYS A 78 -1.69 8.14 8.47
CA LYS A 78 -1.02 7.88 9.74
C LYS A 78 0.46 7.53 9.56
N ALA A 79 0.81 6.80 8.50
CA ALA A 79 2.18 6.37 8.23
C ALA A 79 3.06 7.48 7.64
N THR A 80 2.49 8.35 6.80
CA THR A 80 3.24 9.37 6.03
C THR A 80 3.07 10.78 6.59
N GLY A 81 2.04 11.04 7.38
CA GLY A 81 1.61 12.39 7.76
C GLY A 81 0.95 13.18 6.61
N TYR A 82 0.73 12.55 5.46
CA TYR A 82 0.05 13.16 4.31
C TYR A 82 -1.48 13.08 4.48
N THR A 83 -2.20 14.08 3.99
CA THR A 83 -3.66 14.09 4.03
C THR A 83 -4.20 13.58 2.69
N TYR A 84 -5.01 12.53 2.75
CA TYR A 84 -5.74 11.99 1.60
C TYR A 84 -7.23 12.34 1.75
N SER A 85 -7.93 12.59 0.64
CA SER A 85 -9.36 12.94 0.62
C SER A 85 -10.10 12.20 -0.49
N VAL A 86 -11.34 11.78 -0.21
CA VAL A 86 -12.24 11.20 -1.22
C VAL A 86 -12.84 12.24 -2.17
N GLU A 87 -12.79 13.52 -1.79
CA GLU A 87 -13.33 14.63 -2.58
C GLU A 87 -12.27 15.28 -3.48
N ASP A 88 -11.00 14.86 -3.36
CA ASP A 88 -9.87 15.41 -4.09
C ASP A 88 -9.24 14.32 -4.96
N ASP A 89 -9.49 14.38 -6.26
CA ASP A 89 -9.02 13.42 -7.26
C ASP A 89 -7.48 13.29 -7.28
N ASP A 90 -6.74 14.32 -6.84
CA ASP A 90 -5.27 14.28 -6.79
C ASP A 90 -4.75 13.44 -5.61
N THR A 91 -5.59 13.19 -4.61
CA THR A 91 -5.20 12.50 -3.36
C THR A 91 -6.05 11.27 -3.06
N VAL A 92 -7.12 11.04 -3.81
CA VAL A 92 -7.96 9.86 -3.61
C VAL A 92 -7.18 8.59 -3.99
N ILE A 93 -7.16 7.61 -3.09
CA ILE A 93 -6.61 6.28 -3.39
C ILE A 93 -7.79 5.32 -3.59
N CYS A 94 -7.96 4.90 -4.84
CA CYS A 94 -8.94 3.89 -5.22
C CYS A 94 -8.30 2.50 -5.27
N GLY A 95 -9.09 1.48 -4.96
CA GLY A 95 -8.62 0.09 -4.99
C GLY A 95 -7.80 -0.33 -3.76
N PRO A 96 -7.17 -1.52 -3.79
CA PRO A 96 -6.51 -2.10 -2.64
C PRO A 96 -5.21 -1.36 -2.25
N VAL A 97 -4.97 -1.29 -0.94
CA VAL A 97 -3.73 -0.77 -0.36
C VAL A 97 -3.07 -1.86 0.47
N LEU A 98 -1.77 -2.09 0.27
CA LEU A 98 -0.99 -3.05 1.02
C LEU A 98 0.13 -2.34 1.76
N ILE A 99 0.19 -2.50 3.09
CA ILE A 99 1.20 -1.84 3.93
C ILE A 99 2.03 -2.88 4.66
N VAL A 100 3.36 -2.77 4.55
CA VAL A 100 4.36 -3.57 5.26
C VAL A 100 5.08 -2.66 6.25
N THR A 101 5.14 -3.05 7.53
CA THR A 101 5.85 -2.30 8.58
C THR A 101 6.72 -3.22 9.42
N ILE A 102 7.72 -2.69 10.14
CA ILE A 102 8.44 -3.45 11.19
C ILE A 102 7.49 -3.87 12.32
#